data_AF-A0A9P0QBF9-F1
#
_entry.id   AF-A0A9P0QBF9-F1
#
_cell.length_a   1.000
_cell.length_b   1.000
_cell.length_c   1.000
_cell.angle_alpha   90.00
_cell.angle_beta   90.00
_cell.angle_gamma   90.00
#
_symmetry.space_group_name_H-M   'P 1'
#
loop_
_entity.id
_entity.type
_entity.pdbx_description
1 polymer ?
#
loop_
_entity_poly.entity_id
_entity_poly.type
_entity_poly.pdbx_seq_one_letter_code
_entity_poly.pdbx_strand_id
1 'polypeptide(L)'
;MKPSKLQDHLRRCHPDKTEKDLKYFQTLKDKFQKRPTLDRMFASTSQRNDDGLRASYNISLLIAKSRKPHTIGDKLILPAVEEVLKTVLHKPVSDIIKRIPLSNNTIDRRIDEMSSDIESFLCNYMYLQTTHFSIQLDESTLSDNAALLLAYMYVRFIMNQEIDEELFFARTLITDTKGESIFHVLKDYFIEKAIPLSNIISVATDGAPAMVGRYRGFIRYLKQNVSGVLAIHCVIQRQHLVAKHLSVRLHESLHLVIDAVNRIRSNTLNTRLFAHLCEENDTFINYSFTLKYAGCRKAYV
;
A
#
# COMPACT_ATOMS: atom_id res chain seq x y z
N MET A 1 -48.90 -8.35 28.76
CA MET A 1 -50.15 -7.87 29.41
C MET A 1 -50.86 -9.06 30.06
N LYS A 2 -51.57 -8.85 31.17
CA LYS A 2 -52.45 -9.89 31.75
C LYS A 2 -53.64 -10.16 30.80
N PRO A 3 -54.13 -11.41 30.68
CA PRO A 3 -55.22 -11.77 29.75
C PRO A 3 -56.50 -10.93 29.90
N SER A 4 -56.88 -10.62 31.14
CA SER A 4 -58.04 -9.76 31.45
C SER A 4 -57.92 -8.37 30.85
N LYS A 5 -56.73 -7.74 30.97
CA LYS A 5 -56.46 -6.41 30.40
C LYS A 5 -56.45 -6.40 28.87
N LEU A 6 -56.10 -7.52 28.25
CA LEU A 6 -56.11 -7.67 26.79
C LEU A 6 -57.55 -7.74 26.25
N GLN A 7 -58.42 -8.47 26.95
CA GLN A 7 -59.82 -8.58 26.59
C GLN A 7 -60.57 -7.25 26.75
N ASP A 8 -60.29 -6.51 27.82
CA ASP A 8 -60.83 -5.16 28.02
C ASP A 8 -60.33 -4.17 26.98
N HIS A 9 -59.04 -4.23 26.61
CA HIS A 9 -58.48 -3.40 25.55
C HIS A 9 -59.12 -3.68 24.20
N LEU A 10 -59.34 -4.96 23.85
CA LEU A 10 -60.01 -5.34 22.61
C LEU A 10 -61.45 -4.80 22.56
N ARG A 11 -62.20 -4.93 23.66
CA ARG A 11 -63.58 -4.42 23.77
C ARG A 11 -63.67 -2.90 23.69
N ARG A 12 -62.72 -2.19 24.30
CA ARG A 12 -62.77 -0.73 24.41
C ARG A 12 -62.20 0.01 23.20
N CYS A 13 -61.13 -0.51 22.61
CA CYS A 13 -60.39 0.16 21.53
C CYS A 13 -60.70 -0.42 20.14
N HIS A 14 -61.15 -1.67 20.05
CA HIS A 14 -61.43 -2.36 18.78
C HIS A 14 -62.75 -3.16 18.84
N PRO A 15 -63.88 -2.49 19.13
CA PRO A 15 -65.19 -3.14 19.29
C PRO A 15 -65.68 -3.85 18.00
N ASP A 16 -65.15 -3.47 16.84
CA ASP A 16 -65.39 -4.11 15.55
C ASP A 16 -64.71 -5.50 15.40
N LYS A 17 -63.79 -5.84 16.32
CA LYS A 17 -62.95 -7.05 16.24
C LYS A 17 -63.19 -8.03 17.38
N THR A 18 -64.10 -7.74 18.31
CA THR A 18 -64.38 -8.59 19.47
C THR A 18 -64.99 -9.95 19.14
N GLU A 19 -65.67 -10.07 18.00
CA GLU A 19 -66.29 -11.33 17.53
C GLU A 19 -65.41 -12.09 16.52
N LYS A 20 -64.19 -11.62 16.24
CA LYS A 20 -63.30 -12.28 15.29
C LYS A 20 -62.65 -13.51 15.94
N ASP A 21 -62.48 -14.56 15.14
CA ASP A 21 -61.93 -15.82 15.60
C ASP A 21 -60.40 -15.76 15.79
N LEU A 22 -59.85 -16.77 16.47
CA LEU A 22 -58.41 -16.88 16.71
C LEU A 22 -57.61 -16.85 15.39
N LYS A 23 -58.18 -17.46 14.33
CA LYS A 23 -57.54 -17.60 13.02
C LYS A 23 -57.36 -16.24 12.34
N TYR A 24 -58.32 -15.33 12.49
CA TYR A 24 -58.19 -13.95 12.04
C TYR A 24 -57.00 -13.25 12.68
N PHE A 25 -56.85 -13.36 14.02
CA PHE A 25 -55.73 -12.72 14.72
C PHE A 25 -54.37 -13.36 14.42
N GLN A 26 -54.32 -14.68 14.21
CA GLN A 26 -53.12 -15.37 13.73
C GLN A 26 -52.72 -14.87 12.33
N THR A 27 -53.68 -14.76 11.42
CA THR A 27 -53.43 -14.22 10.07
C THR A 27 -52.98 -12.75 10.12
N LEU A 28 -53.54 -11.96 11.02
CA LEU A 28 -53.16 -10.56 11.21
C LEU A 28 -51.73 -10.43 11.76
N LYS A 29 -51.37 -11.29 12.73
CA LYS A 29 -50.01 -11.40 13.28
C LYS A 29 -49.01 -11.78 12.19
N ASP A 30 -49.33 -12.77 11.37
CA ASP A 30 -48.47 -13.21 10.26
C ASP A 30 -48.29 -12.09 9.22
N LYS A 31 -49.35 -11.35 8.89
CA LYS A 31 -49.25 -10.16 8.01
C LYS A 31 -48.40 -9.05 8.63
N PHE A 32 -48.47 -8.87 9.95
CA PHE A 32 -47.68 -7.87 10.66
C PHE A 32 -46.19 -8.27 10.74
N GLN A 33 -45.89 -9.55 10.96
CA GLN A 33 -44.53 -10.09 10.99
C GLN A 33 -43.89 -10.16 9.59
N LYS A 34 -44.69 -10.38 8.54
CA LYS A 34 -44.22 -10.37 7.14
C LYS A 34 -44.13 -8.97 6.54
N ARG A 35 -44.64 -7.93 7.23
CA ARG A 35 -44.55 -6.55 6.76
C ARG A 35 -43.07 -6.13 6.74
N PRO A 36 -42.57 -5.59 5.62
CA PRO A 36 -41.19 -5.12 5.58
C PRO A 36 -41.03 -3.94 6.55
N THR A 37 -40.15 -4.11 7.53
CA THR A 37 -39.74 -3.03 8.44
C THR A 37 -38.67 -2.17 7.78
N LEU A 38 -38.58 -0.90 8.19
CA LEU A 38 -37.56 0.03 7.68
C LEU A 38 -36.14 -0.57 7.81
N ASP A 39 -35.82 -1.17 8.96
CA ASP A 39 -34.53 -1.83 9.20
C ASP A 39 -34.20 -2.92 8.18
N ARG A 40 -35.20 -3.71 7.75
CA ARG A 40 -34.98 -4.80 6.78
C ARG A 40 -34.80 -4.28 5.36
N MET A 41 -35.41 -3.14 5.02
CA MET A 41 -35.19 -2.46 3.73
C MET A 41 -33.79 -1.84 3.67
N PHE A 42 -33.33 -1.21 4.75
CA PHE A 42 -31.99 -0.64 4.82
C PHE A 42 -30.88 -1.71 4.91
N ALA A 43 -31.12 -2.85 5.57
CA ALA A 43 -30.15 -3.94 5.65
C ALA A 43 -29.78 -4.52 4.27
N SER A 44 -30.77 -4.71 3.38
CA SER A 44 -30.53 -5.23 2.02
C SER A 44 -29.81 -4.23 1.09
N THR A 45 -30.00 -2.93 1.33
CA THR A 45 -29.30 -1.85 0.62
C THR A 45 -27.88 -1.67 1.15
N SER A 46 -27.68 -1.87 2.46
CA SER A 46 -26.38 -1.85 3.14
C SER A 46 -25.45 -2.96 2.63
N GLN A 47 -25.94 -4.22 2.58
CA GLN A 47 -25.15 -5.35 2.06
C GLN A 47 -24.72 -5.17 0.59
N ARG A 48 -25.59 -4.61 -0.26
CA ARG A 48 -25.28 -4.39 -1.69
C ARG A 48 -24.34 -3.22 -1.97
N ASN A 49 -24.24 -2.26 -1.05
CA ASN A 49 -23.25 -1.18 -1.11
C ASN A 49 -21.87 -1.64 -0.60
N ASP A 50 -21.83 -2.62 0.31
CA ASP A 50 -20.59 -3.18 0.84
C ASP A 50 -19.78 -3.93 -0.23
N ASP A 51 -20.44 -4.72 -1.08
CA ASP A 51 -19.76 -5.47 -2.15
C ASP A 51 -19.07 -4.55 -3.18
N GLY A 52 -19.74 -3.46 -3.60
CA GLY A 52 -19.19 -2.50 -4.55
C GLY A 52 -18.03 -1.71 -3.97
N LEU A 53 -18.13 -1.35 -2.69
CA LEU A 53 -17.04 -0.72 -1.94
C LEU A 53 -15.83 -1.66 -1.80
N ARG A 54 -16.07 -2.92 -1.43
CA ARG A 54 -15.03 -3.94 -1.32
C ARG A 54 -14.32 -4.17 -2.66
N ALA A 55 -15.07 -4.23 -3.75
CA ALA A 55 -14.51 -4.31 -5.10
C ALA A 55 -13.63 -3.09 -5.41
N SER A 56 -14.05 -1.87 -5.04
CA SER A 56 -13.26 -0.65 -5.21
C SER A 56 -11.92 -0.70 -4.47
N TYR A 57 -11.89 -1.16 -3.21
CA TYR A 57 -10.63 -1.34 -2.47
C TYR A 57 -9.73 -2.39 -3.12
N ASN A 58 -10.28 -3.55 -3.48
CA ASN A 58 -9.51 -4.63 -4.11
C ASN A 58 -8.88 -4.17 -5.44
N ILE A 59 -9.63 -3.44 -6.27
CA ILE A 59 -9.15 -2.90 -7.54
C ILE A 59 -8.07 -1.83 -7.28
N SER A 60 -8.27 -0.95 -6.30
CA SER A 60 -7.27 0.06 -5.92
C SER A 60 -5.96 -0.59 -5.47
N LEU A 61 -6.04 -1.68 -4.70
CA LEU A 61 -4.87 -2.47 -4.28
C LEU A 61 -4.14 -3.08 -5.48
N LEU A 62 -4.87 -3.62 -6.46
CA LEU A 62 -4.28 -4.17 -7.69
C LEU A 62 -3.57 -3.09 -8.52
N ILE A 63 -4.15 -1.89 -8.62
CA ILE A 63 -3.54 -0.75 -9.32
C ILE A 63 -2.23 -0.35 -8.63
N ALA A 64 -2.26 -0.22 -7.29
CA ALA A 64 -1.09 0.13 -6.49
C ALA A 64 0.03 -0.91 -6.64
N LYS A 65 -0.29 -2.20 -6.49
CA LYS A 65 0.67 -3.32 -6.68
C LYS A 65 1.28 -3.35 -8.07
N SER A 66 0.50 -2.98 -9.09
CA SER A 66 0.95 -2.91 -10.48
C SER A 66 1.69 -1.62 -10.82
N ARG A 67 1.85 -0.68 -9.86
CA ARG A 67 2.48 0.64 -10.02
C ARG A 67 1.91 1.42 -11.20
N LYS A 68 0.59 1.32 -11.40
CA LYS A 68 -0.12 2.03 -12.47
C LYS A 68 -0.68 3.36 -11.94
N PRO A 69 -0.81 4.39 -12.79
CA PRO A 69 -1.40 5.66 -12.36
C PRO A 69 -2.86 5.47 -11.94
N HIS A 70 -3.32 6.22 -10.95
CA HIS A 70 -4.67 6.11 -10.39
C HIS A 70 -5.75 6.32 -11.49
N THR A 71 -5.45 7.15 -12.49
CA THR A 71 -6.31 7.40 -13.66
C THR A 71 -6.67 6.15 -14.50
N ILE A 72 -6.01 5.00 -14.28
CA ILE A 72 -6.33 3.77 -15.00
C ILE A 72 -7.71 3.20 -14.60
N GLY A 73 -8.16 3.49 -13.37
CA GLY A 73 -9.44 3.01 -12.86
C GLY A 73 -10.62 3.51 -13.69
N ASP A 74 -10.62 4.81 -13.94
CA ASP A 74 -11.63 5.54 -14.71
C ASP A 74 -11.40 5.44 -16.23
N LYS A 75 -10.14 5.46 -16.69
CA LYS A 75 -9.86 5.42 -18.15
C LYS A 75 -9.99 4.05 -18.80
N LEU A 76 -9.77 2.97 -18.06
CA LEU A 76 -9.69 1.63 -18.65
C LEU A 76 -10.51 0.59 -17.89
N ILE A 77 -10.37 0.53 -16.56
CA ILE A 77 -10.98 -0.54 -15.77
C ILE A 77 -12.51 -0.40 -15.75
N LEU A 78 -13.03 0.80 -15.50
CA LEU A 78 -14.47 1.06 -15.53
C LEU A 78 -15.10 0.76 -16.90
N PRO A 79 -14.58 1.27 -18.04
CA PRO A 79 -15.06 0.89 -19.37
C PRO A 79 -14.98 -0.61 -19.66
N ALA A 80 -13.92 -1.30 -19.22
CA ALA A 80 -13.79 -2.74 -19.42
C ALA A 80 -14.85 -3.53 -18.64
N VAL A 81 -15.09 -3.15 -17.37
CA VAL A 81 -16.15 -3.75 -16.55
C VAL A 81 -17.53 -3.49 -17.16
N GLU A 82 -17.75 -2.29 -17.70
CA GLU A 82 -18.97 -1.93 -18.44
C GLU A 82 -19.22 -2.87 -19.61
N GLU A 83 -18.21 -3.09 -20.45
CA GLU A 83 -18.34 -3.91 -21.65
C GLU A 83 -18.66 -5.37 -21.29
N VAL A 84 -18.00 -5.93 -20.29
CA VAL A 84 -18.26 -7.30 -19.79
C VAL A 84 -19.69 -7.43 -19.25
N LEU A 85 -20.17 -6.44 -18.50
CA LEU A 85 -21.53 -6.46 -17.95
C LEU A 85 -22.60 -6.41 -19.05
N LYS A 86 -22.36 -5.64 -20.12
CA LYS A 86 -23.28 -5.54 -21.27
C LYS A 86 -23.28 -6.78 -22.14
N THR A 87 -22.09 -7.25 -22.52
CA THR A 87 -21.92 -8.25 -23.58
C THR A 87 -21.96 -9.68 -23.07
N VAL A 88 -21.33 -9.96 -21.93
CA VAL A 88 -21.20 -11.32 -21.38
C VAL A 88 -22.34 -11.63 -20.42
N LEU A 89 -22.63 -10.69 -19.51
CA LEU A 89 -23.59 -10.92 -18.43
C LEU A 89 -25.00 -10.42 -18.74
N HIS A 90 -25.16 -9.61 -19.80
CA HIS A 90 -26.42 -8.99 -20.21
C HIS A 90 -27.18 -8.33 -19.04
N LYS A 91 -26.44 -7.66 -18.14
CA LYS A 91 -26.99 -6.99 -16.95
C LYS A 91 -27.08 -5.48 -17.14
N PRO A 92 -28.05 -4.81 -16.49
CA PRO A 92 -28.09 -3.35 -16.47
C PRO A 92 -26.85 -2.80 -15.77
N VAL A 93 -26.10 -1.99 -16.50
CA VAL A 93 -24.78 -1.49 -16.10
C VAL A 93 -24.86 -0.36 -15.08
N SER A 94 -25.84 0.53 -15.25
CA SER A 94 -25.92 1.83 -14.57
C SER A 94 -25.86 1.70 -13.04
N ASP A 95 -26.46 0.65 -12.49
CA ASP A 95 -26.60 0.48 -11.05
C ASP A 95 -25.40 -0.25 -10.43
N ILE A 96 -24.66 -1.03 -11.22
CA ILE A 96 -23.49 -1.77 -10.76
C ILE A 96 -22.26 -0.87 -10.78
N ILE A 97 -22.04 -0.14 -11.88
CA ILE A 97 -20.87 0.75 -12.02
C ILE A 97 -20.89 1.88 -11.00
N LYS A 98 -22.07 2.48 -10.76
CA LYS A 98 -22.21 3.54 -9.74
C LYS A 98 -21.82 3.10 -8.33
N ARG A 99 -21.83 1.79 -8.06
CA ARG A 99 -21.47 1.23 -6.74
C ARG A 99 -19.98 0.94 -6.60
N ILE A 100 -19.20 0.97 -7.68
CA ILE A 100 -17.75 0.71 -7.66
C ILE A 100 -17.04 2.02 -7.96
N PRO A 101 -16.81 2.88 -6.95
CA PRO A 101 -16.16 4.17 -7.19
C PRO A 101 -14.68 3.95 -7.51
N LEU A 102 -14.27 4.27 -8.74
CA LEU A 102 -12.91 4.11 -9.25
C LEU A 102 -12.39 5.38 -9.92
N SER A 103 -12.90 6.55 -9.53
CA SER A 103 -12.32 7.82 -9.97
C SER A 103 -10.89 7.96 -9.45
N ASN A 104 -10.07 8.73 -10.16
CA ASN A 104 -8.70 9.04 -9.75
C ASN A 104 -8.58 9.41 -8.26
N ASN A 105 -9.44 10.33 -7.78
CA ASN A 105 -9.42 10.78 -6.38
C ASN A 105 -9.94 9.73 -5.40
N THR A 106 -10.81 8.82 -5.85
CA THR A 106 -11.25 7.71 -4.99
C THR A 106 -10.12 6.71 -4.81
N ILE A 107 -9.46 6.31 -5.91
CA ILE A 107 -8.36 5.34 -5.84
C ILE A 107 -7.24 5.90 -4.97
N ASP A 108 -6.89 7.17 -5.15
CA ASP A 108 -5.92 7.89 -4.33
C ASP A 108 -6.25 7.78 -2.83
N ARG A 109 -7.44 8.24 -2.42
CA ARG A 109 -7.90 8.16 -1.04
C ARG A 109 -7.94 6.72 -0.50
N ARG A 110 -8.32 5.74 -1.32
CA ARG A 110 -8.39 4.33 -0.90
C ARG A 110 -7.00 3.75 -0.69
N ILE A 111 -6.03 4.13 -1.52
CA ILE A 111 -4.63 3.76 -1.33
C ILE A 111 -4.10 4.38 -0.03
N ASP A 112 -4.38 5.67 0.21
CA ASP A 112 -3.98 6.34 1.46
C ASP A 112 -4.60 5.70 2.70
N GLU A 113 -5.90 5.37 2.65
CA GLU A 113 -6.59 4.68 3.75
C GLU A 113 -6.00 3.29 4.03
N MET A 114 -5.75 2.50 2.98
CA MET A 114 -5.09 1.19 3.12
C MET A 114 -3.67 1.34 3.66
N SER A 115 -2.93 2.35 3.20
CA SER A 115 -1.59 2.65 3.70
C SER A 115 -1.61 3.01 5.18
N SER A 116 -2.54 3.86 5.59
CA SER A 116 -2.71 4.27 6.98
C SER A 116 -3.13 3.10 7.89
N ASP A 117 -3.96 2.19 7.38
CA ASP A 117 -4.34 0.96 8.10
C ASP A 117 -3.13 0.03 8.30
N ILE A 118 -2.32 -0.19 7.27
CA ILE A 118 -1.07 -0.97 7.37
C ILE A 118 -0.09 -0.31 8.35
N GLU A 119 0.11 1.00 8.25
CA GLU A 119 0.96 1.76 9.16
C GLU A 119 0.48 1.62 10.61
N SER A 120 -0.83 1.74 10.82
CA SER A 120 -1.46 1.57 12.13
C SER A 120 -1.31 0.13 12.64
N PHE A 121 -1.41 -0.88 11.78
CA PHE A 121 -1.18 -2.27 12.15
C PHE A 121 0.28 -2.51 12.59
N LEU A 122 1.25 -2.01 11.82
CA LEU A 122 2.68 -2.16 12.11
C LEU A 122 3.09 -1.38 13.38
N CYS A 123 2.60 -0.15 13.54
CA CYS A 123 2.97 0.75 14.63
C CYS A 123 2.16 0.51 15.91
N ASN A 124 0.83 0.49 15.81
CA ASN A 124 -0.07 0.58 16.97
C ASN A 124 -0.49 -0.78 17.53
N TYR A 125 -0.63 -1.82 16.69
CA TYR A 125 -1.37 -3.01 17.13
C TYR A 125 -0.58 -4.04 17.94
N MET A 126 0.74 -4.13 17.79
CA MET A 126 1.63 -4.87 18.73
C MET A 126 3.05 -4.97 18.20
N TYR A 127 3.24 -4.94 16.88
CA TYR A 127 4.33 -5.72 16.32
C TYR A 127 5.70 -5.06 16.53
N LEU A 128 5.94 -3.84 16.06
CA LEU A 128 7.26 -3.20 16.23
C LEU A 128 7.54 -2.75 17.66
N GLN A 129 6.50 -2.53 18.46
CA GLN A 129 6.65 -2.18 19.88
C GLN A 129 7.11 -3.37 20.73
N THR A 130 6.75 -4.60 20.34
CA THR A 130 7.00 -5.81 21.16
C THR A 130 7.99 -6.79 20.53
N THR A 131 8.37 -6.60 19.27
CA THR A 131 9.27 -7.51 18.55
C THR A 131 10.56 -6.83 18.12
N HIS A 132 11.60 -7.64 17.96
CA HIS A 132 12.88 -7.21 17.45
C HIS A 132 12.86 -7.19 15.92
N PHE A 133 13.43 -6.15 15.32
CA PHE A 133 13.42 -5.97 13.87
C PHE A 133 14.72 -5.34 13.34
N SER A 134 14.97 -5.55 12.06
CA SER A 134 16.09 -4.94 11.35
C SER A 134 15.59 -3.82 10.46
N ILE A 135 16.39 -2.77 10.30
CA ILE A 135 16.06 -1.64 9.43
C ILE A 135 17.03 -1.56 8.26
N GLN A 136 16.54 -1.14 7.10
CA GLN A 136 17.37 -0.72 5.98
C GLN A 136 17.04 0.73 5.65
N LEU A 137 18.06 1.58 5.62
CA LEU A 137 17.95 2.98 5.29
C LEU A 137 18.63 3.28 3.97
N ASP A 138 17.90 3.97 3.10
CA ASP A 138 18.40 4.42 1.81
C ASP A 138 18.01 5.88 1.56
N GLU A 139 18.92 6.63 0.94
CA GLU A 139 18.74 8.03 0.57
C GLU A 139 18.63 8.13 -0.96
N SER A 140 17.59 8.79 -1.46
CA SER A 140 17.46 9.09 -2.89
C SER A 140 17.27 10.58 -3.12
N THR A 141 17.85 11.10 -4.19
CA THR A 141 17.62 12.46 -4.68
C THR A 141 16.53 12.46 -5.75
N LEU A 142 15.54 13.35 -5.61
CA LEU A 142 14.60 13.65 -6.69
C LEU A 142 15.07 14.91 -7.41
N SER A 143 15.17 14.82 -8.74
CA SER A 143 15.77 15.85 -9.60
C SER A 143 14.83 17.02 -9.96
N ASP A 144 13.69 17.17 -9.31
CA ASP A 144 12.66 18.15 -9.71
C ASP A 144 12.81 19.46 -8.91
N ASN A 145 13.62 20.39 -9.44
CA ASN A 145 13.86 21.80 -9.07
C ASN A 145 14.17 22.20 -7.62
N ALA A 146 13.91 21.34 -6.64
CA ALA A 146 14.48 21.35 -5.31
C ALA A 146 15.03 19.94 -5.11
N ALA A 147 16.31 19.78 -4.79
CA ALA A 147 16.91 18.47 -4.52
C ALA A 147 16.27 17.88 -3.25
N LEU A 148 15.07 17.30 -3.40
CA LEU A 148 14.36 16.64 -2.31
C LEU A 148 15.06 15.32 -2.07
N LEU A 149 15.55 15.17 -0.86
CA LEU A 149 16.16 13.95 -0.39
C LEU A 149 15.08 13.15 0.31
N LEU A 150 14.86 11.92 -0.13
CA LEU A 150 13.94 11.00 0.51
C LEU A 150 14.75 9.96 1.28
N ALA A 151 14.50 9.89 2.59
CA ALA A 151 14.95 8.80 3.43
C ALA A 151 13.87 7.73 3.44
N TYR A 152 14.20 6.56 2.90
CA TYR A 152 13.34 5.38 2.93
C TYR A 152 13.82 4.47 4.04
N MET A 153 12.89 4.03 4.88
CA MET A 153 13.15 3.02 5.89
C MET A 153 12.33 1.78 5.59
N TYR A 154 13.01 0.68 5.31
CA TYR A 154 12.41 -0.64 5.25
C TYR A 154 12.61 -1.33 6.59
N VAL A 155 11.61 -2.08 7.03
CA VAL A 155 11.69 -2.90 8.24
C VAL A 155 11.57 -4.36 7.84
N ARG A 156 12.49 -5.16 8.35
CA ARG A 156 12.49 -6.61 8.23
C ARG A 156 12.20 -7.25 9.57
N PHE A 157 11.23 -8.14 9.58
CA PHE A 157 10.79 -8.79 10.79
C PHE A 157 10.31 -10.23 10.54
N ILE A 158 10.09 -10.99 11.63
CA ILE A 158 9.69 -12.40 11.55
C ILE A 158 8.23 -12.54 11.94
N MET A 159 7.36 -12.74 10.97
CA MET A 159 5.94 -13.00 11.18
C MET A 159 5.62 -14.42 10.74
N ASN A 160 4.95 -15.19 11.62
CA ASN A 160 4.54 -16.57 11.33
C ASN A 160 5.69 -17.49 10.83
N GLN A 161 6.91 -17.31 11.36
CA GLN A 161 8.14 -18.02 10.93
C GLN A 161 8.67 -17.66 9.54
N GLU A 162 8.08 -16.68 8.86
CA GLU A 162 8.56 -16.12 7.61
C GLU A 162 9.17 -14.73 7.84
N ILE A 163 10.15 -14.37 7.00
CA ILE A 163 10.75 -13.04 7.03
C ILE A 163 9.95 -12.15 6.09
N ASP A 164 9.30 -11.14 6.65
CA ASP A 164 8.59 -10.12 5.89
C ASP A 164 9.43 -8.84 5.84
N GLU A 165 9.38 -8.16 4.69
CA GLU A 165 9.98 -6.86 4.46
C GLU A 165 8.89 -5.89 4.02
N GLU A 166 8.75 -4.78 4.76
CA GLU A 166 7.79 -3.74 4.42
C GLU A 166 8.45 -2.36 4.41
N LEU A 167 7.98 -1.49 3.50
CA LEU A 167 8.35 -0.08 3.51
C LEU A 167 7.64 0.59 4.68
N PHE A 168 8.40 1.05 5.66
CA PHE A 168 7.86 1.57 6.89
C PHE A 168 7.55 3.06 6.82
N PHE A 169 8.46 3.87 6.27
CA PHE A 169 8.15 5.24 5.89
C PHE A 169 9.07 5.75 4.79
N ALA A 170 8.60 6.79 4.10
CA ALA A 170 9.38 7.66 3.24
C ALA A 170 9.22 9.10 3.72
N ARG A 171 10.31 9.77 4.08
CA ARG A 171 10.29 11.16 4.58
C ARG A 171 11.26 12.03 3.80
N THR A 172 10.82 13.26 3.55
CA THR A 172 11.64 14.29 2.93
C THR A 172 12.60 14.91 3.94
N LEU A 173 13.89 14.89 3.63
CA LEU A 173 14.92 15.64 4.33
C LEU A 173 15.00 17.04 3.69
N ILE A 174 14.70 18.07 4.49
CA ILE A 174 14.55 19.44 4.01
C ILE A 174 15.92 20.16 3.93
N THR A 175 16.86 19.82 4.80
CA THR A 175 18.04 20.65 5.08
C THR A 175 19.34 20.06 4.56
N ASP A 176 19.70 18.84 4.95
CA ASP A 176 20.97 18.20 4.58
C ASP A 176 20.89 16.66 4.62
N THR A 177 21.96 16.01 4.13
CA THR A 177 22.19 14.56 4.17
C THR A 177 23.09 14.16 5.34
N LYS A 178 23.13 14.92 6.45
CA LYS A 178 24.01 14.56 7.56
C LYS A 178 23.41 13.40 8.33
N GLY A 179 24.28 12.50 8.81
CA GLY A 179 23.87 11.36 9.63
C GLY A 179 23.10 11.75 10.89
N GLU A 180 23.37 12.94 11.44
CA GLU A 180 22.63 13.51 12.57
C GLU A 180 21.18 13.85 12.22
N SER A 181 20.95 14.54 11.10
CA SER A 181 19.61 14.91 10.62
C SER A 181 18.77 13.67 10.31
N ILE A 182 19.37 12.68 9.64
CA ILE A 182 18.73 11.39 9.35
C ILE A 182 18.35 10.67 10.64
N PHE A 183 19.24 10.68 11.64
CA PHE A 183 18.97 10.08 12.94
C PHE A 183 17.83 10.79 13.69
N HIS A 184 17.77 12.12 13.66
CA HIS A 184 16.66 12.87 14.27
C HIS A 184 15.33 12.56 13.60
N VAL A 185 15.26 12.53 12.28
CA VAL A 185 14.03 12.16 11.56
C VAL A 185 13.54 10.77 11.95
N LEU A 186 14.46 9.79 12.04
CA LEU A 186 14.12 8.44 12.50
C LEU A 186 13.67 8.44 13.96
N LYS A 187 14.39 9.13 14.84
CA LYS A 187 14.09 9.18 16.27
C LYS A 187 12.72 9.83 16.54
N ASP A 188 12.44 10.95 15.90
CA ASP A 188 11.18 11.68 16.04
C ASP A 188 10.01 10.82 15.56
N TYR A 189 10.18 10.10 14.45
CA TYR A 189 9.17 9.16 13.96
C TYR A 189 8.90 8.01 14.95
N PHE A 190 9.96 7.44 15.54
CA PHE A 190 9.82 6.36 16.51
C PHE A 190 9.14 6.84 17.80
N ILE A 191 9.43 8.07 18.23
CA ILE A 191 8.76 8.70 19.38
C ILE A 191 7.27 8.92 19.07
N GLU A 192 6.95 9.45 17.88
CA GLU A 192 5.56 9.67 17.43
C GLU A 192 4.75 8.36 17.46
N LYS A 193 5.35 7.25 17.03
CA LYS A 193 4.72 5.93 16.96
C LYS A 193 4.87 5.08 18.23
N ALA A 194 5.47 5.63 19.28
CA ALA A 194 5.78 4.94 20.54
C ALA A 194 6.58 3.63 20.36
N ILE A 195 7.50 3.59 19.37
CA ILE A 195 8.34 2.42 19.08
C ILE A 195 9.67 2.54 19.83
N PRO A 196 10.03 1.57 20.70
CA PRO A 196 11.32 1.57 21.38
C PRO A 196 12.48 1.38 20.39
N LEU A 197 13.45 2.29 20.40
CA LEU A 197 14.68 2.15 19.61
C LEU A 197 15.46 0.87 19.99
N SER A 198 15.33 0.40 21.23
CA SER A 198 15.97 -0.82 21.74
C SER A 198 15.61 -2.08 20.95
N ASN A 199 14.49 -2.08 20.22
CA ASN A 199 14.02 -3.23 19.45
C ASN A 199 14.80 -3.41 18.13
N ILE A 200 15.60 -2.41 17.73
CA ILE A 200 16.41 -2.48 16.51
C ILE A 200 17.61 -3.41 16.74
N ILE A 201 17.66 -4.54 16.03
CA ILE A 201 18.78 -5.49 16.13
C ILE A 201 19.89 -5.20 15.11
N SER A 202 19.53 -4.70 13.93
CA SER A 202 20.50 -4.40 12.88
C SER A 202 20.04 -3.28 11.98
N VAL A 203 21.01 -2.60 11.36
CA VAL A 203 20.81 -1.56 10.36
C VAL A 203 21.66 -1.81 9.13
N ALA A 204 21.04 -1.78 7.95
CA ALA A 204 21.71 -1.81 6.66
C ALA A 204 21.72 -0.42 6.02
N THR A 205 22.90 0.07 5.61
CA THR A 205 23.05 1.36 4.91
C THR A 205 23.99 1.24 3.70
N ASP A 206 23.94 2.22 2.80
CA ASP A 206 24.77 2.30 1.58
C ASP A 206 26.27 2.55 1.85
N GLY A 207 26.68 2.74 3.10
CA GLY A 207 28.08 3.02 3.42
C GLY A 207 28.54 4.45 3.11
N ALA A 208 27.62 5.37 2.81
CA ALA A 208 27.96 6.78 2.65
C ALA A 208 28.63 7.33 3.92
N PRO A 209 29.55 8.31 3.82
CA PRO A 209 30.19 8.92 4.99
C PRO A 209 29.19 9.46 6.02
N ALA A 210 28.03 9.94 5.57
CA ALA A 210 26.93 10.36 6.43
C ALA A 210 26.33 9.21 7.26
N MET A 211 26.36 7.97 6.74
CA MET A 211 25.80 6.80 7.42
C MET A 211 26.82 6.14 8.34
N VAL A 212 28.02 5.87 7.84
CA VAL A 212 29.06 5.07 8.54
C VAL A 212 30.15 5.91 9.21
N GLY A 213 30.07 7.24 9.13
CA GLY A 213 31.06 8.16 9.67
C GLY A 213 31.39 7.89 11.14
N ARG A 214 32.70 7.81 11.47
CA ARG A 214 33.20 7.46 12.81
C ARG A 214 32.66 8.37 13.92
N TYR A 215 32.58 9.67 13.64
CA TYR A 215 32.22 10.70 14.63
C TYR A 215 30.82 11.26 14.43
N ARG A 216 30.38 11.40 13.16
CA ARG A 216 29.13 12.07 12.77
C ARG A 216 28.24 11.22 11.85
N GLY A 217 28.45 9.90 11.85
CA GLY A 217 27.64 8.98 11.07
C GLY A 217 26.32 8.65 11.75
N PHE A 218 25.25 8.42 10.98
CA PHE A 218 23.97 7.92 11.48
C PHE A 218 24.14 6.71 12.42
N ILE A 219 24.96 5.73 12.02
CA ILE A 219 25.19 4.51 12.81
C ILE A 219 25.85 4.83 14.15
N ARG A 220 26.68 5.88 14.22
CA ARG A 220 27.31 6.31 15.47
C ARG A 220 26.25 6.82 16.45
N TYR A 221 25.32 7.66 16.00
CA TYR A 221 24.21 8.16 16.81
C TYR A 221 23.24 7.04 17.22
N LEU A 222 22.96 6.10 16.31
CA LEU A 222 22.14 4.93 16.64
C LEU A 222 22.80 4.07 17.71
N LYS A 223 24.10 3.79 17.59
CA LYS A 223 24.87 3.01 18.59
C LYS A 223 24.97 3.66 19.97
N GLN A 224 24.85 4.99 20.05
CA GLN A 224 24.79 5.69 21.34
C GLN A 224 23.48 5.42 22.09
N ASN A 225 22.39 5.16 21.35
CA ASN A 225 21.08 4.85 21.93
C ASN A 225 20.84 3.34 22.04
N VAL A 226 21.44 2.55 21.15
CA VAL A 226 21.30 1.08 21.06
C VAL A 226 22.68 0.46 20.89
N SER A 227 23.36 0.16 21.99
CA SER A 227 24.77 -0.28 21.97
C SER A 227 25.01 -1.59 21.22
N GLY A 228 24.01 -2.47 21.18
CA GLY A 228 24.07 -3.80 20.54
C GLY A 228 23.75 -3.84 19.05
N VAL A 229 23.42 -2.72 18.40
CA VAL A 229 22.96 -2.74 17.00
C VAL A 229 24.06 -3.18 16.02
N LEU A 230 23.74 -4.18 15.20
CA LEU A 230 24.63 -4.65 14.14
C LEU A 230 24.53 -3.73 12.92
N ALA A 231 25.67 -3.15 12.52
CA ALA A 231 25.76 -2.31 11.33
C ALA A 231 26.21 -3.15 10.13
N ILE A 232 25.40 -3.18 9.07
CA ILE A 232 25.65 -3.95 7.86
C ILE A 232 25.78 -2.97 6.69
N HIS A 233 26.78 -3.18 5.84
CA HIS A 233 26.89 -2.45 4.59
C HIS A 233 26.05 -3.14 3.52
N CYS A 234 25.17 -2.39 2.86
CA CYS A 234 24.26 -2.89 1.83
C CYS A 234 25.04 -3.66 0.74
N VAL A 235 24.59 -4.90 0.46
CA VAL A 235 25.22 -5.80 -0.51
C VAL A 235 25.15 -5.23 -1.92
N ILE A 236 24.01 -4.61 -2.27
CA ILE A 236 23.80 -4.00 -3.60
C ILE A 236 24.86 -2.92 -3.84
N GLN A 237 25.10 -2.07 -2.84
CA GLN A 237 26.10 -1.02 -2.97
C GLN A 237 27.53 -1.59 -2.99
N ARG A 238 27.82 -2.67 -2.24
CA ARG A 238 29.12 -3.37 -2.35
C ARG A 238 29.34 -3.92 -3.75
N GLN A 239 28.34 -4.57 -4.33
CA GLN A 239 28.41 -5.08 -5.70
C GLN A 239 28.65 -3.95 -6.69
N HIS A 240 27.94 -2.82 -6.54
CA HIS A 240 28.16 -1.64 -7.38
C HIS A 240 29.59 -1.09 -7.26
N LEU A 241 30.15 -1.01 -6.06
CA LEU A 241 31.53 -0.55 -5.83
C LEU A 241 32.56 -1.51 -6.42
N VAL A 242 32.34 -2.83 -6.30
CA VAL A 242 33.20 -3.85 -6.91
C VAL A 242 33.13 -3.77 -8.43
N ALA A 243 31.94 -3.53 -9.00
CA ALA A 243 31.76 -3.38 -10.44
C ALA A 243 32.59 -2.21 -11.04
N LYS A 244 32.89 -1.19 -10.24
CA LYS A 244 33.78 -0.09 -10.65
C LYS A 244 35.26 -0.48 -10.75
N HIS A 245 35.67 -1.55 -10.08
CA HIS A 245 37.07 -1.98 -9.95
C HIS A 245 37.34 -3.34 -10.62
N LEU A 246 36.55 -3.69 -11.62
CA LEU A 246 36.72 -4.95 -12.35
C LEU A 246 37.96 -4.93 -13.25
N SER A 247 38.45 -6.13 -13.59
CA SER A 247 39.53 -6.28 -14.57
C SER A 247 39.19 -5.57 -15.89
N VAL A 248 40.21 -5.07 -16.59
CA VAL A 248 40.05 -4.28 -17.83
C VAL A 248 39.10 -4.96 -18.82
N ARG A 249 39.25 -6.27 -19.08
CA ARG A 249 38.40 -7.02 -20.02
C ARG A 249 36.91 -7.04 -19.63
N LEU A 250 36.63 -7.18 -18.33
CA LEU A 250 35.25 -7.21 -17.84
C LEU A 250 34.66 -5.80 -17.77
N HIS A 251 35.49 -4.81 -17.46
CA HIS A 251 35.11 -3.40 -17.50
C HIS A 251 34.73 -2.95 -18.91
N GLU A 252 35.51 -3.32 -19.94
CA GLU A 252 35.19 -3.07 -21.35
C GLU A 252 33.85 -3.71 -21.76
N SER A 253 33.66 -4.98 -21.39
CA SER A 253 32.41 -5.71 -21.68
C SER A 253 31.20 -5.04 -21.03
N LEU A 254 31.33 -4.60 -19.78
CA LEU A 254 30.28 -3.85 -19.08
C LEU A 254 30.04 -2.47 -19.67
N HIS A 255 31.09 -1.78 -20.12
CA HIS A 255 30.99 -0.48 -20.77
C HIS A 255 30.19 -0.56 -22.08
N LEU A 256 30.42 -1.60 -22.88
CA LEU A 256 29.62 -1.84 -24.09
C LEU A 256 28.13 -2.00 -23.77
N VAL A 257 27.81 -2.76 -22.71
CA VAL A 257 26.42 -2.93 -22.24
C VAL A 257 25.84 -1.61 -21.73
N ILE A 258 26.61 -0.85 -20.94
CA ILE A 258 26.20 0.46 -20.42
C ILE A 258 25.91 1.43 -21.57
N ASP A 259 26.77 1.49 -22.59
CA ASP A 259 26.61 2.38 -23.73
C ASP A 259 25.39 1.99 -24.59
N ALA A 260 25.17 0.69 -24.79
CA ALA A 260 23.96 0.20 -25.44
C ALA A 260 22.70 0.63 -24.68
N VAL A 261 22.67 0.45 -23.36
CA VAL A 261 21.54 0.84 -22.51
C VAL A 261 21.36 2.37 -22.49
N ASN A 262 22.45 3.13 -22.42
CA ASN A 262 22.39 4.60 -22.45
C ASN A 262 21.85 5.10 -23.79
N ARG A 263 22.17 4.46 -24.92
CA ARG A 263 21.64 4.78 -26.24
C ARG A 263 20.17 4.41 -26.42
N ILE A 264 19.70 3.38 -25.73
CA ILE A 264 18.27 3.05 -25.63
C ILE A 264 17.55 4.13 -24.81
N ARG A 265 18.16 4.58 -23.71
CA ARG A 265 17.59 5.57 -22.79
C ARG A 265 17.71 7.02 -23.26
N SER A 266 18.58 7.33 -24.21
CA SER A 266 18.79 8.70 -24.69
C SER A 266 17.60 9.24 -25.47
N ASN A 267 16.76 8.36 -26.01
CA ASN A 267 15.57 8.72 -26.77
C ASN A 267 14.35 7.94 -26.24
N THR A 268 13.27 8.66 -25.94
CA THR A 268 11.98 8.09 -25.51
C THR A 268 11.40 7.13 -26.53
N LEU A 269 11.62 7.36 -27.83
CA LEU A 269 11.22 6.43 -28.89
C LEU A 269 11.97 5.10 -28.79
N ASN A 270 13.29 5.13 -28.62
CA ASN A 270 14.12 3.93 -28.50
C ASN A 270 13.72 3.10 -27.26
N THR A 271 13.42 3.78 -26.16
CA THR A 271 12.95 3.12 -24.93
C THR A 271 11.61 2.42 -25.17
N ARG A 272 10.66 3.05 -25.87
CA ARG A 272 9.36 2.45 -26.21
C ARG A 272 9.48 1.27 -27.18
N LEU A 273 10.33 1.40 -28.20
CA LEU A 273 10.59 0.33 -29.17
C LEU A 273 11.26 -0.88 -28.52
N PHE A 274 12.24 -0.63 -27.64
CA PHE A 274 12.91 -1.68 -26.90
C PHE A 274 11.97 -2.39 -25.92
N ALA A 275 11.08 -1.64 -25.25
CA ALA A 275 10.05 -2.23 -24.39
C ALA A 275 9.13 -3.18 -25.18
N HIS A 276 8.70 -2.78 -26.37
CA HIS A 276 7.86 -3.61 -27.23
C HIS A 276 8.58 -4.87 -27.71
N LEU A 277 9.86 -4.75 -28.07
CA LEU A 277 10.70 -5.89 -28.46
C LEU A 277 10.96 -6.87 -27.29
N CYS A 278 11.01 -6.38 -26.05
CA CYS A 278 11.10 -7.24 -24.85
C CYS A 278 9.78 -7.95 -24.52
N GLU A 279 8.63 -7.34 -24.82
CA GLU A 279 7.31 -7.95 -24.67
C GLU A 279 7.09 -9.10 -25.67
N GLU A 280 7.56 -8.96 -26.91
CA GLU A 280 7.44 -10.02 -27.93
C GLU A 280 8.29 -11.27 -27.64
N ASN A 281 9.35 -11.14 -26.84
CA ASN A 281 10.31 -12.21 -26.57
C ASN A 281 10.16 -12.85 -25.17
N ASP A 282 9.08 -12.60 -24.43
CA ASP A 282 8.84 -13.13 -23.07
C ASP A 282 10.01 -12.87 -22.08
N THR A 283 10.76 -11.77 -22.27
CA THR A 283 11.95 -11.43 -21.44
C THR A 283 11.71 -10.23 -20.52
N PHE A 284 10.46 -10.02 -20.08
CA PHE A 284 10.07 -8.88 -19.23
C PHE A 284 10.91 -8.74 -17.94
N ILE A 285 11.42 -9.86 -17.42
CA ILE A 285 12.30 -9.93 -16.24
C ILE A 285 13.64 -9.21 -16.49
N ASN A 286 14.17 -9.22 -17.72
CA ASN A 286 15.42 -8.53 -18.06
C ASN A 286 15.23 -7.01 -18.22
N TYR A 287 14.10 -6.55 -18.78
CA TYR A 287 13.88 -5.10 -19.01
C TYR A 287 13.96 -4.30 -17.70
N SER A 288 13.28 -4.75 -16.65
CA SER A 288 13.28 -4.04 -15.37
C SER A 288 14.59 -4.21 -14.59
N PHE A 289 15.31 -5.31 -14.77
CA PHE A 289 16.60 -5.57 -14.10
C PHE A 289 17.73 -4.75 -14.74
N THR A 290 17.82 -4.75 -16.07
CA THR A 290 18.83 -3.99 -16.83
C THR A 290 18.64 -2.47 -16.68
N LEU A 291 17.40 -1.98 -16.67
CA LEU A 291 17.12 -0.55 -16.43
C LEU A 291 17.31 -0.12 -14.97
N LYS A 292 17.08 -0.98 -13.97
CA LYS A 292 17.38 -0.66 -12.56
C LYS A 292 18.89 -0.49 -12.34
N TYR A 293 19.70 -1.43 -12.83
CA TYR A 293 21.15 -1.39 -12.63
C TYR A 293 21.83 -0.27 -13.45
N ALA A 294 21.34 0.04 -14.65
CA ALA A 294 21.82 1.20 -15.42
C ALA A 294 21.20 2.54 -14.95
N GLY A 295 20.06 2.49 -14.25
CA GLY A 295 19.35 3.60 -13.60
C GLY A 295 20.14 4.26 -12.48
N CYS A 296 20.91 3.46 -11.73
CA CYS A 296 21.77 3.92 -10.64
C CYS A 296 22.90 4.90 -11.04
N ARG A 297 23.05 5.28 -12.31
CA ARG A 297 23.94 6.39 -12.69
C ARG A 297 23.25 7.77 -12.72
N LYS A 298 21.92 7.85 -12.74
CA LYS A 298 21.19 9.14 -12.78
C LYS A 298 20.67 9.63 -11.42
N ALA A 299 20.77 8.82 -10.37
CA ALA A 299 20.44 9.22 -8.99
C ALA A 299 21.68 9.56 -8.14
N TYR A 300 22.89 9.43 -8.70
CA TYR A 300 24.16 9.68 -8.01
C TYR A 300 25.13 10.52 -8.85
N VAL A 301 24.60 11.55 -9.52
CA VAL A 301 25.37 12.74 -9.92
C VAL A 301 24.60 13.96 -9.48
#